data_AF-A0A9E3LIU6-F1
#
_entry.id   AF-A0A9E3LIU6-F1
#
_cell.length_a   1.000
_cell.length_b   1.000
_cell.length_c   1.000
_cell.angle_alpha   90.00
_cell.angle_beta   90.00
_cell.angle_gamma   90.00
#
_symmetry.space_group_name_H-M   'P 1'
#
loop_
_entity.id
_entity.type
_entity.pdbx_description
1 polymer ?
#
loop_
_entity_poly.entity_id
_entity_poly.type
_entity_poly.pdbx_seq_one_letter_code
_entity_poly.pdbx_strand_id
1 'polypeptide(L)'
;PNLTESFFLSKGVSQFRVVPSLGATESYPFTGSSELITDITSTGSTLKANNLRIINDGVMLKSSACIFVSKKIEKNKFLNLLK
;
A
#
# COMPACT_ATOMS: atom_id res chain seq x y z
N PRO A 1 1.57 2.31 7.66
CA PRO A 1 2.95 2.79 7.98
C PRO A 1 4.04 1.71 7.81
N ASN A 2 3.93 0.55 8.47
CA ASN A 2 5.02 -0.45 8.53
C ASN A 2 5.55 -0.92 7.17
N LEU A 3 4.68 -1.15 6.18
CA LEU A 3 5.09 -1.58 4.83
C LEU A 3 5.92 -0.50 4.13
N THR A 4 5.47 0.76 4.21
CA THR A 4 6.21 1.90 3.67
C THR A 4 7.57 2.02 4.34
N GLU A 5 7.62 2.04 5.67
CA GLU A 5 8.89 2.13 6.41
C GLU A 5 9.86 1.00 6.02
N SER A 6 9.37 -0.23 5.99
CA SER A 6 10.18 -1.41 5.63
C SER A 6 10.69 -1.32 4.19
N PHE A 7 9.88 -0.83 3.26
CA PHE A 7 10.28 -0.61 1.87
C PHE A 7 11.42 0.41 1.78
N PHE A 8 11.27 1.59 2.37
CA PHE A 8 12.29 2.65 2.32
C PHE A 8 13.60 2.19 2.98
N LEU A 9 13.54 1.55 4.15
CA LEU A 9 14.71 0.99 4.83
C LEU A 9 15.40 -0.09 3.99
N SER A 10 14.64 -0.98 3.33
CA SER A 10 15.20 -2.00 2.43
C SER A 10 15.92 -1.42 1.22
N LYS A 11 15.59 -0.18 0.84
CA LYS A 11 16.24 0.59 -0.24
C LYS A 11 17.40 1.45 0.26
N GLY A 12 17.74 1.36 1.55
CA GLY A 12 18.80 2.17 2.17
C GLY A 12 18.37 3.62 2.48
N VAL A 13 17.09 3.95 2.38
CA VAL A 13 16.56 5.27 2.71
C VAL A 13 16.12 5.28 4.17
N SER A 14 16.89 5.96 5.01
CA SER A 14 16.66 6.06 6.46
C SER A 14 16.18 7.43 6.92
N GLN A 15 16.34 8.47 6.11
CA GLN A 15 15.94 9.84 6.42
C GLN A 15 14.58 10.15 5.80
N PHE A 16 13.52 9.74 6.48
CA PHE A 16 12.15 10.05 6.08
C PHE A 16 11.26 10.18 7.30
N ARG A 17 10.10 10.81 7.13
CA ARG A 17 9.03 10.85 8.11
C ARG A 17 7.76 10.33 7.47
N VAL A 18 7.08 9.39 8.12
CA VAL A 18 5.74 8.99 7.70
C VAL A 18 4.74 10.00 8.22
N VAL A 19 4.03 10.64 7.30
CA VAL A 19 2.92 11.54 7.60
C VAL A 19 1.62 10.79 7.31
N PRO A 20 0.71 10.63 8.29
CA PRO A 20 -0.57 9.97 8.05
C PRO A 20 -1.45 10.80 7.11
N SER A 21 -2.01 10.13 6.10
CA SER A 21 -3.04 10.70 5.22
C SER A 21 -4.42 10.58 5.88
N LEU A 22 -5.20 11.66 5.84
CA LEU A 22 -6.61 11.69 6.30
C LEU A 22 -7.59 11.40 5.15
N GLY A 23 -7.08 11.02 3.97
CA GLY A 23 -7.83 10.88 2.73
C GLY A 23 -7.33 11.86 1.67
N ALA A 24 -7.77 11.66 0.42
CA ALA A 24 -7.31 12.42 -0.74
C ALA A 24 -5.76 12.54 -0.77
N THR A 25 -5.09 11.41 -0.56
CA THR A 25 -3.62 11.32 -0.40
C THR A 25 -2.90 12.02 -1.56
N GLU A 26 -3.47 12.02 -2.76
CA GLU A 26 -2.95 12.65 -3.96
C GLU A 26 -2.77 14.17 -3.84
N SER A 27 -3.49 14.82 -2.91
CA SER A 27 -3.37 16.27 -2.68
C SER A 27 -2.14 16.66 -1.85
N TYR A 28 -1.58 15.73 -1.07
CA TYR A 28 -0.52 16.02 -0.10
C TYR A 28 0.78 16.58 -0.72
N PRO A 29 1.22 16.12 -1.91
CA PRO A 29 2.32 16.75 -2.62
C PRO A 29 2.06 18.22 -2.99
N PHE A 30 0.83 18.54 -3.39
CA PHE A 30 0.46 19.88 -3.83
C PHE A 30 0.33 20.87 -2.67
N THR A 31 -0.08 20.39 -1.49
CA THR A 31 -0.18 21.22 -0.27
C THR A 31 1.15 21.35 0.48
N GLY A 32 2.23 20.72 0.00
CA GLY A 32 3.53 20.68 0.69
C GLY A 32 3.52 19.83 1.96
N SER A 33 2.49 19.00 2.17
CA SER A 33 2.37 18.14 3.36
C SER A 33 3.20 16.87 3.25
N SER A 34 3.59 16.46 2.04
CA SER A 34 4.50 15.35 1.78
C SER A 34 5.27 15.56 0.47
N GLU A 35 6.45 14.96 0.35
CA GLU A 35 7.19 14.92 -0.93
C GLU A 35 6.78 13.71 -1.78
N LEU A 36 6.42 12.60 -1.13
CA LEU A 36 6.03 11.34 -1.73
C LEU A 36 4.79 10.79 -1.04
N ILE A 37 3.96 10.09 -1.80
CA ILE A 37 2.80 9.37 -1.27
C ILE A 37 2.96 7.87 -1.46
N THR A 38 2.35 7.10 -0.57
CA THR A 38 2.23 5.66 -0.69
C THR A 38 0.76 5.29 -0.61
N ASP A 39 0.24 4.71 -1.69
CA ASP A 39 -1.17 4.34 -1.77
C ASP A 39 -1.33 3.08 -2.65
N ILE A 40 -2.46 2.40 -2.50
CA ILE A 40 -2.83 1.31 -3.38
C ILE A 40 -3.29 1.87 -4.73
N THR A 41 -2.89 1.22 -5.80
CA THR A 41 -3.32 1.61 -7.14
C THR A 41 -3.52 0.39 -8.02
N SER A 42 -4.35 0.54 -9.06
CA SER A 42 -4.62 -0.50 -10.04
C SER A 42 -4.24 -0.01 -11.44
N THR A 43 -5.10 0.80 -12.07
CA THR A 43 -4.86 1.36 -13.41
C THR A 43 -3.98 2.62 -13.40
N GLY A 44 -3.79 3.23 -12.22
CA GLY A 44 -3.10 4.51 -12.07
C GLY A 44 -3.91 5.73 -12.53
N SER A 45 -5.21 5.60 -12.80
CA SER A 45 -6.05 6.71 -13.28
C SER A 45 -6.09 7.89 -12.30
N THR A 46 -6.23 7.62 -11.00
CA THR A 46 -6.28 8.67 -9.97
C THR A 46 -4.97 9.44 -9.86
N LEU A 47 -3.83 8.76 -9.96
CA LEU A 47 -2.52 9.40 -9.96
C LEU A 47 -2.38 10.32 -11.19
N LYS A 48 -2.73 9.83 -12.38
CA LYS A 48 -2.66 10.63 -13.63
C LYS A 48 -3.55 11.87 -13.58
N ALA A 49 -4.77 11.74 -13.05
CA ALA A 49 -5.70 12.85 -12.89
C ALA A 49 -5.18 13.95 -11.95
N ASN A 50 -4.25 13.60 -11.05
CA ASN A 50 -3.59 14.52 -10.12
C ASN A 50 -2.12 14.79 -10.53
N ASN A 51 -1.73 14.63 -11.79
CA ASN A 51 -0.36 14.89 -12.26
C ASN A 51 0.74 14.11 -11.51
N LEU A 52 0.40 12.96 -10.92
CA LEU A 52 1.32 12.06 -10.25
C LEU A 52 1.67 10.87 -11.14
N ARG A 53 2.82 10.25 -10.84
CA ARG A 53 3.26 9.01 -11.48
C ARG A 53 3.80 8.02 -10.46
N ILE A 54 3.74 6.75 -10.80
CA ILE A 54 4.41 5.69 -10.04
C ILE A 54 5.92 5.82 -10.31
N ILE A 55 6.73 5.68 -9.26
CA ILE A 55 8.20 5.63 -9.37
C ILE A 55 8.59 4.25 -9.92
N ASN A 56 9.57 4.19 -10.82
CA ASN A 56 9.93 2.98 -11.56
C ASN A 56 10.21 1.76 -10.67
N ASP A 57 10.85 1.97 -9.52
CA ASP A 57 11.15 0.95 -8.52
C ASP A 57 10.26 1.06 -7.27
N GLY A 58 9.22 1.88 -7.31
CA GLY A 58 8.33 2.20 -6.19
C GLY A 58 7.21 1.19 -5.89
N VAL A 59 7.21 0.03 -6.56
CA VAL A 59 6.23 -1.03 -6.30
C VAL A 59 6.64 -1.79 -5.03
N MET A 60 5.89 -1.59 -3.95
CA MET A 60 6.18 -2.21 -2.65
C MET A 60 5.62 -3.64 -2.54
N LEU A 61 4.39 -3.86 -3.01
CA LEU A 61 3.68 -5.12 -2.91
C LEU A 61 2.64 -5.22 -4.04
N LYS A 62 2.52 -6.40 -4.65
CA LYS A 62 1.37 -6.73 -5.50
C LYS A 62 0.28 -7.31 -4.62
N SER A 63 -0.86 -6.63 -4.53
CA SER A 63 -2.00 -7.08 -3.75
C SER A 63 -3.01 -7.84 -4.62
N SER A 64 -3.75 -8.73 -3.98
CA SER A 64 -4.91 -9.43 -4.54
C SER A 64 -5.87 -9.79 -3.41
N ALA A 65 -7.11 -10.13 -3.75
CA ALA A 65 -8.05 -10.64 -2.76
C ALA A 65 -7.60 -12.04 -2.30
N CYS A 66 -7.55 -12.26 -0.98
CA CYS A 66 -7.13 -13.51 -0.38
C CYS A 66 -8.18 -13.99 0.62
N ILE A 67 -8.43 -15.31 0.65
CA ILE A 67 -9.26 -15.95 1.68
C ILE A 67 -8.35 -16.36 2.83
N PHE A 68 -8.65 -15.86 4.03
CA PHE A 68 -7.92 -16.20 5.25
C PHE A 68 -8.76 -17.08 6.17
N VAL A 69 -8.10 -18.02 6.83
CA VAL A 69 -8.73 -18.92 7.82
C VAL A 69 -7.94 -18.83 9.10
N SER A 70 -8.65 -18.75 10.24
CA SER A 70 -8.01 -18.80 11.55
C SER A 70 -7.24 -20.11 11.71
N LYS A 71 -5.99 -20.02 12.18
CA LYS A 71 -5.14 -21.19 12.49
C LYS A 71 -5.76 -22.12 13.55
N LYS A 72 -6.76 -21.65 14.30
CA LYS A 72 -7.48 -22.44 15.32
C LYS A 72 -8.57 -23.34 14.71
N ILE A 73 -8.95 -23.14 13.45
CA ILE A 73 -9.98 -23.96 12.80
C ILE A 73 -9.32 -25.20 12.20
N GLU A 74 -9.90 -26.37 12.48
CA GLU A 74 -9.49 -27.61 11.80
C GLU A 74 -9.73 -27.50 10.29
N LYS A 75 -8.67 -27.81 9.52
CA LYS A 75 -8.63 -27.64 8.06
C LYS A 75 -9.79 -28.34 7.35
N ASN A 76 -10.16 -29.53 7.82
CA ASN A 76 -11.26 -30.33 7.24
C ASN A 76 -12.63 -29.66 7.45
N LYS A 77 -12.83 -28.99 8.58
CA LYS A 77 -14.08 -28.27 8.86
C LYS A 77 -14.26 -27.10 7.91
N PHE A 78 -13.19 -26.32 7.68
CA PHE A 78 -13.22 -25.21 6.73
C PHE A 78 -13.44 -25.66 5.27
N LEU A 79 -12.77 -26.73 4.83
CA LEU A 79 -12.95 -27.25 3.46
C LEU A 79 -14.39 -27.71 3.19
N ASN A 80 -15.09 -28.19 4.21
CA ASN A 80 -16.51 -28.55 4.09
C ASN A 80 -17.44 -27.32 4.03
N LEU A 81 -17.01 -26.14 4.50
CA LEU A 81 -17.76 -24.88 4.43
C LEU A 81 -17.63 -24.17 3.07
N LEU A 82 -16.63 -24.55 2.26
CA LEU A 82 -16.40 -24.00 0.92
C LEU A 82 -17.04 -24.84 -0.22
N LYS A 83 -17.61 -25.99 0.12
CA LYS A 83 -18.39 -26.83 -0.80
C LYS A 83 -19.85 -26.41 -0.78
#